data_AF-A0A842VQR5-F1
#
_entry.id   AF-A0A842VQR5-F1
#
_cell.length_a   1.000
_cell.length_b   1.000
_cell.length_c   1.000
_cell.angle_alpha   90.00
_cell.angle_beta   90.00
_cell.angle_gamma   90.00
#
_symmetry.space_group_name_H-M   'P 1'
#
loop_
_entity.id
_entity.type
_entity.pdbx_description
1 polymer ?
#
loop_
_entity_poly.entity_id
_entity_poly.type
_entity_poly.pdbx_seq_one_letter_code
_entity_poly.pdbx_strand_id
1 'polypeptide(L)'
;MSEHKKPKIFLSYAHEDTGMAKRIYQDLKRYGLDVWIDCESLLPGQNWKITIEKAIKESHYYLLLLSSHSMTKRGFIQKEMRIAYEMLEQCSEDDIYLIPIRLDDCEPSLKLSDIHYIDLFPESEYQSGLKKILKVVSPGTFIIRNEPRELSTADVAELLKLHDFYDRDRNPMGKGIKHQYVVKKINADTVVIDETTELMWQHGGSSKALSLEDAKNWINILNKKVFAGCSDWRLPTLEEAMSLMEPEKKKDALHTDPMLYITQNLFIDSVFDKAQGWIWTSDIVSDLMKVSGAWVVGFGDGCCRYGHPTALSHYVRAVRSINSTK
;
A
#
# COMPACT_ATOMS: atom_id res chain seq x y z
N MET A 1 4.92 14.92 -21.60
CA MET A 1 4.16 14.55 -20.39
C MET A 1 5.09 14.84 -19.23
N SER A 2 4.72 15.78 -18.35
CA SER A 2 5.51 16.12 -17.18
C SER A 2 5.50 14.93 -16.22
N GLU A 3 6.68 14.50 -15.82
CA GLU A 3 6.89 13.51 -14.76
C GLU A 3 6.27 14.09 -13.48
N HIS A 4 5.14 13.55 -13.02
CA HIS A 4 4.56 13.95 -11.74
C HIS A 4 5.49 13.44 -10.64
N LYS A 5 6.35 14.33 -10.15
CA LYS A 5 7.27 14.02 -9.06
C LYS A 5 6.44 13.77 -7.79
N LYS A 6 6.63 12.59 -7.19
CA LYS A 6 5.95 12.21 -5.94
C LYS A 6 6.24 13.24 -4.84
N PRO A 7 5.27 13.52 -3.95
CA PRO A 7 5.52 14.44 -2.85
C PRO A 7 6.60 13.87 -1.93
N LYS A 8 7.63 14.67 -1.69
CA LYS A 8 8.67 14.39 -0.71
C LYS A 8 8.15 14.58 0.72
N ILE A 9 8.38 13.61 1.58
CA ILE A 9 7.95 13.60 2.98
C ILE A 9 9.18 13.58 3.87
N PHE A 10 9.35 14.55 4.76
CA PHE A 10 10.40 14.55 5.78
C PHE A 10 9.86 13.91 7.06
N LEU A 11 10.56 12.91 7.61
CA LEU A 11 10.20 12.25 8.86
C LEU A 11 11.17 12.64 9.98
N SER A 12 10.71 13.49 10.90
CA SER A 12 11.47 13.97 12.06
C SER A 12 11.07 13.17 13.31
N TYR A 13 12.06 12.72 14.08
CA TYR A 13 11.84 11.88 15.25
C TYR A 13 12.99 12.06 16.27
N ALA A 14 12.76 11.69 17.53
CA ALA A 14 13.85 11.58 18.49
C ALA A 14 14.61 10.27 18.31
N HIS A 15 15.92 10.27 18.53
CA HIS A 15 16.74 9.07 18.37
C HIS A 15 16.23 7.87 19.19
N GLU A 16 15.65 8.10 20.36
CA GLU A 16 15.01 7.08 21.21
C GLU A 16 13.84 6.38 20.51
N ASP A 17 13.14 7.08 19.61
CA ASP A 17 11.97 6.60 18.89
C ASP A 17 12.33 5.93 17.55
N THR A 18 13.62 5.64 17.30
CA THR A 18 14.11 5.06 16.03
C THR A 18 13.31 3.83 15.61
N GLY A 19 12.93 2.96 16.55
CA GLY A 19 12.16 1.75 16.23
C GLY A 19 10.81 2.05 15.58
N MET A 20 10.03 2.96 16.18
CA MET A 20 8.73 3.37 15.65
C MET A 20 8.88 4.22 14.39
N ALA A 21 9.87 5.11 14.34
CA ALA A 21 10.17 5.91 13.15
C ALA A 21 10.50 5.03 11.93
N LYS A 22 11.31 3.97 12.11
CA LYS A 22 11.62 3.01 11.05
C LYS A 22 10.41 2.21 10.61
N ARG A 23 9.52 1.81 11.53
CA ARG A 23 8.25 1.15 11.19
C ARG A 23 7.40 2.05 10.28
N ILE A 24 7.15 3.30 10.70
CA ILE A 24 6.38 4.28 9.93
C ILE A 24 7.03 4.53 8.56
N TYR A 25 8.36 4.73 8.53
CA TYR A 25 9.11 4.87 7.29
C TYR A 25 8.87 3.69 6.34
N GLN A 26 9.04 2.45 6.82
CA GLN A 26 8.83 1.26 6.00
C GLN A 26 7.39 1.15 5.49
N ASP A 27 6.40 1.43 6.32
CA ASP A 27 5.00 1.37 5.91
C ASP A 27 4.69 2.42 4.85
N LEU A 28 5.12 3.68 5.02
CA LEU A 28 4.95 4.71 3.99
C LEU A 28 5.72 4.38 2.69
N LYS A 29 6.92 3.80 2.78
CA LYS A 29 7.70 3.35 1.61
C LYS A 29 6.96 2.25 0.82
N ARG A 30 6.31 1.31 1.51
CA ARG A 30 5.51 0.22 0.89
C ARG A 30 4.31 0.75 0.10
N TYR A 31 3.77 1.90 0.48
CA TYR A 31 2.77 2.65 -0.29
C TYR A 31 3.37 3.45 -1.46
N GLY A 32 4.67 3.28 -1.74
CA GLY A 32 5.36 3.91 -2.85
C GLY A 32 5.70 5.38 -2.64
N LEU A 33 5.66 5.90 -1.40
CA LEU A 33 5.92 7.30 -1.09
C LEU A 33 7.43 7.63 -1.06
N ASP A 34 7.75 8.89 -1.32
CA ASP A 34 9.12 9.43 -1.26
C ASP A 34 9.40 9.99 0.15
N VAL A 35 9.82 9.12 1.07
CA VAL A 35 10.07 9.47 2.47
C VAL A 35 11.56 9.64 2.71
N TRP A 36 11.92 10.73 3.39
CA TRP A 36 13.25 11.06 3.84
C TRP A 36 13.34 10.90 5.36
N ILE A 37 14.31 10.10 5.82
CA ILE A 37 14.67 9.91 7.23
C ILE A 37 16.20 9.87 7.36
N ASP A 38 16.76 10.50 8.39
CA ASP A 38 18.20 10.70 8.54
C ASP A 38 19.03 9.40 8.47
N CYS A 39 18.58 8.35 9.15
CA CYS A 39 19.30 7.08 9.32
C CYS A 39 19.33 6.21 8.05
N GLU A 40 18.48 6.51 7.06
CA GLU A 40 18.43 5.79 5.77
C GLU A 40 18.89 6.69 4.60
N SER A 41 18.74 8.02 4.73
CA SER A 41 18.90 8.96 3.61
C SER A 41 20.21 9.73 3.62
N LEU A 42 20.91 9.83 4.76
CA LEU A 42 22.23 10.47 4.83
C LEU A 42 23.32 9.53 4.32
N LEU A 43 24.18 10.04 3.44
CA LEU A 43 25.35 9.33 2.93
C LEU A 43 26.60 9.63 3.77
N PRO A 44 27.52 8.65 3.94
CA PRO A 44 28.80 8.90 4.58
C PRO A 44 29.57 10.05 3.91
N GLY A 45 30.07 10.98 4.72
CA GLY A 45 30.82 12.16 4.25
C GLY A 45 29.97 13.40 3.96
N GLN A 46 28.63 13.30 3.97
CA GLN A 46 27.79 14.49 3.86
C GLN A 46 27.86 15.36 5.11
N ASN A 47 27.82 16.67 4.92
CA ASN A 47 27.54 17.59 6.02
C ASN A 47 26.07 17.43 6.41
N TRP A 48 25.83 16.68 7.49
CA TRP A 48 24.50 16.33 7.97
C TRP A 48 23.61 17.56 8.21
N LYS A 49 24.16 18.66 8.75
CA LYS A 49 23.39 19.89 9.02
C LYS A 49 22.83 20.47 7.73
N ILE A 50 23.69 20.66 6.73
CA ILE A 50 23.28 21.25 5.44
C ILE A 50 22.29 20.34 4.72
N THR A 51 22.54 19.03 4.77
CA THR A 51 21.72 18.04 4.06
C THR A 51 20.32 17.94 4.64
N ILE A 52 20.19 17.92 5.96
CA ILE A 52 18.90 17.93 6.65
C ILE A 52 18.13 19.22 6.37
N GLU A 53 18.77 20.38 6.54
CA GLU A 53 18.11 21.66 6.29
C GLU A 53 17.58 21.75 4.84
N LYS A 54 18.34 21.22 3.88
CA LYS A 54 17.92 21.12 2.49
C LYS A 54 16.73 20.16 2.33
N ALA A 55 16.77 18.98 2.96
CA ALA A 55 15.70 17.99 2.88
C ALA A 55 14.37 18.49 3.47
N ILE A 56 14.42 19.26 4.56
CA ILE A 56 13.24 19.92 5.16
C ILE A 56 12.61 20.90 4.16
N LYS A 57 13.44 21.77 3.56
CA LYS A 57 12.99 22.81 2.61
C LYS A 57 12.48 22.26 1.28
N GLU A 58 12.96 21.10 0.86
CA GLU A 58 12.52 20.44 -0.38
C GLU A 58 11.32 19.51 -0.18
N SER A 59 10.92 19.25 1.07
CA SER A 59 9.79 18.38 1.38
C SER A 59 8.46 19.13 1.24
N HIS A 60 7.42 18.41 0.81
CA HIS A 60 6.06 18.92 0.73
C HIS A 60 5.32 18.70 2.05
N TYR A 61 5.71 17.67 2.80
CA TYR A 61 5.15 17.36 4.12
C TYR A 61 6.27 17.12 5.13
N TYR A 62 6.06 17.59 6.36
CA TYR A 62 6.93 17.39 7.50
C TYR A 62 6.17 16.60 8.58
N LEU A 63 6.48 15.31 8.70
CA LEU A 63 5.94 14.46 9.76
C LEU A 63 6.80 14.62 11.02
N LEU A 64 6.22 15.19 12.07
CA LEU A 64 6.89 15.37 13.36
C LEU A 64 6.42 14.30 14.35
N LEU A 65 7.28 13.34 14.66
CA LEU A 65 7.00 12.33 15.67
C LEU A 65 7.22 12.91 17.08
N LEU A 66 6.14 12.99 17.83
CA LEU A 66 6.06 13.47 19.20
C LEU A 66 6.04 12.28 20.17
N SER A 67 6.89 12.35 21.18
CA SER A 67 6.95 11.40 22.28
C SER A 67 7.38 12.14 23.55
N SER A 68 7.24 11.48 24.70
CA SER A 68 7.80 11.96 25.97
C SER A 68 9.32 12.22 25.87
N HIS A 69 10.03 11.47 25.00
CA HIS A 69 11.46 11.66 24.73
C HIS A 69 11.73 12.89 23.87
N SER A 70 10.93 13.13 22.84
CA SER A 70 11.12 14.28 21.93
C SER A 70 10.74 15.61 22.58
N MET A 71 9.79 15.59 23.52
CA MET A 71 9.32 16.76 24.27
C MET A 71 10.28 17.23 25.38
N THR A 72 11.05 16.33 25.99
CA THR A 72 11.94 16.66 27.13
C THR A 72 13.32 17.17 26.71
N LYS A 73 13.70 17.02 25.43
CA LYS A 73 15.02 17.41 24.94
C LYS A 73 15.08 18.88 24.51
N ARG A 74 16.10 19.58 24.99
CA ARG A 74 16.65 20.80 24.34
C ARG A 74 17.70 20.35 23.33
N GLY A 75 17.59 20.75 22.06
CA GLY A 75 18.56 20.32 21.05
C GLY A 75 18.09 20.35 19.59
N PHE A 76 18.63 19.43 18.79
CA PHE A 76 18.54 19.42 17.33
C PHE A 76 17.12 19.41 16.77
N ILE A 77 16.20 18.65 17.39
CA ILE A 77 14.78 18.64 17.02
C ILE A 77 14.19 20.06 17.10
N GLN A 78 14.58 20.88 18.08
CA GLN A 78 14.10 22.27 18.17
C GLN A 78 14.60 23.14 17.00
N LYS A 79 15.80 22.84 16.47
CA LYS A 79 16.32 23.54 15.30
C LYS A 79 15.58 23.12 14.03
N GLU A 80 15.35 21.82 13.82
CA GLU A 80 14.57 21.32 12.69
C GLU A 80 13.13 21.84 12.74
N MET A 81 12.48 21.74 13.91
CA MET A 81 11.14 22.27 14.14
C MET A 81 11.07 23.76 13.81
N ARG A 82 12.06 24.56 14.19
CA ARG A 82 12.09 25.98 13.84
C ARG A 82 12.08 26.20 12.32
N ILE A 83 12.85 25.42 11.57
CA ILE A 83 12.85 25.51 10.10
C ILE A 83 11.49 25.06 9.55
N ALA A 84 10.89 24.01 10.11
CA ALA A 84 9.57 23.55 9.70
C ALA A 84 8.48 24.62 9.96
N TYR A 85 8.53 25.33 11.09
CA TYR A 85 7.65 26.48 11.35
C TYR A 85 7.89 27.62 10.35
N GLU A 86 9.15 27.97 10.08
CA GLU A 86 9.50 28.99 9.09
C GLU A 86 8.96 28.63 7.69
N MET A 87 8.86 27.33 7.35
CA MET A 87 8.22 26.86 6.11
C MET A 87 6.70 26.93 6.18
N LEU A 88 6.10 26.50 7.29
CA LEU A 88 4.65 26.57 7.50
C LEU A 88 4.12 28.01 7.41
N GLU A 89 4.85 28.99 7.97
CA GLU A 89 4.51 30.42 7.89
C GLU A 89 4.55 30.99 6.46
N GLN A 90 5.21 30.30 5.52
CA GLN A 90 5.27 30.69 4.10
C GLN A 90 4.17 30.02 3.26
N CYS A 91 3.50 29.01 3.81
CA CYS A 91 2.39 28.34 3.16
C CYS A 91 1.10 29.17 3.26
N SER A 92 0.12 28.87 2.41
CA SER A 92 -1.22 29.44 2.57
C SER A 92 -1.93 28.82 3.78
N GLU A 93 -2.96 29.49 4.31
CA GLU A 93 -3.69 29.02 5.51
C GLU A 93 -4.33 27.64 5.34
N ASP A 94 -4.63 27.23 4.10
CA ASP A 94 -5.25 25.94 3.77
C ASP A 94 -4.23 24.82 3.50
N ASP A 95 -2.93 25.14 3.44
CA ASP A 95 -1.89 24.16 3.12
C ASP A 95 -1.51 23.32 4.34
N ILE A 96 -1.44 22.00 4.15
CA ILE A 96 -0.96 21.08 5.18
C ILE A 96 0.51 20.77 4.93
N TYR A 97 1.39 21.39 5.71
CA TYR A 97 2.83 21.12 5.68
C TYR A 97 3.30 20.33 6.91
N LEU A 98 3.08 20.86 8.11
CA LEU A 98 3.52 20.25 9.38
C LEU A 98 2.43 19.32 9.94
N ILE A 99 2.76 18.05 10.13
CA ILE A 99 1.83 17.02 10.61
C ILE A 99 2.39 16.41 11.90
N PRO A 100 1.93 16.86 13.07
CA PRO A 100 2.34 16.29 14.35
C PRO A 100 1.71 14.91 14.56
N ILE A 101 2.53 13.94 14.98
CA ILE A 101 2.12 12.55 15.18
C ILE A 101 2.61 12.10 16.55
N ARG A 102 1.70 11.76 17.46
CA ARG A 102 2.05 11.29 18.80
C ARG A 102 2.29 9.79 18.80
N LEU A 103 3.37 9.37 19.46
CA LEU A 103 3.78 7.97 19.64
C LEU A 103 3.47 7.44 21.06
N ASP A 104 3.18 8.35 22.00
CA ASP A 104 2.79 8.07 23.37
C ASP A 104 1.92 9.21 23.91
N ASP A 105 1.47 9.08 25.17
CA ASP A 105 0.60 10.06 25.82
C ASP A 105 1.36 11.33 26.28
N CYS A 106 2.04 12.00 25.34
CA CYS A 106 2.71 13.28 25.55
C CYS A 106 1.81 14.46 25.19
N GLU A 107 1.96 15.60 25.87
CA GLU A 107 1.26 16.83 25.48
C GLU A 107 2.10 17.62 24.47
N PRO A 108 1.58 17.92 23.26
CA PRO A 108 2.26 18.81 22.33
C PRO A 108 2.56 20.17 22.95
N SER A 109 3.72 20.75 22.64
CA SER A 109 4.10 22.07 23.16
C SER A 109 3.08 23.14 22.77
N LEU A 110 2.96 24.23 23.55
CA LEU A 110 2.07 25.37 23.24
C LEU A 110 2.21 25.92 21.80
N LYS A 111 3.37 25.76 21.15
CA LYS A 111 3.58 26.19 19.75
C LYS A 111 2.82 25.34 18.71
N LEU A 112 2.37 24.16 19.11
CA LEU A 112 1.57 23.22 18.31
C LEU A 112 0.09 23.24 18.71
N SER A 113 -0.34 24.14 19.60
CA SER A 113 -1.73 24.14 20.11
C SER A 113 -2.78 24.31 19.02
N ASP A 114 -2.42 25.04 17.96
CA ASP A 114 -3.32 25.41 16.88
C ASP A 114 -3.24 24.41 15.71
N ILE A 115 -2.40 23.38 15.83
CA ILE A 115 -2.19 22.35 14.80
C ILE A 115 -2.73 21.02 15.30
N HIS A 116 -3.68 20.46 14.55
CA HIS A 116 -4.25 19.15 14.87
C HIS A 116 -3.16 18.05 14.73
N TYR A 117 -3.17 17.08 15.64
CA TYR A 117 -2.24 15.95 15.65
C TYR A 117 -2.93 14.61 15.37
N ILE A 118 -2.14 13.59 15.05
CA ILE A 118 -2.59 12.21 14.86
C ILE A 118 -1.96 11.34 15.94
N ASP A 119 -2.74 10.50 16.61
CA ASP A 119 -2.21 9.49 17.52
C ASP A 119 -1.92 8.19 16.74
N LEU A 120 -0.72 7.63 16.93
CA LEU A 120 -0.37 6.26 16.53
C LEU A 120 -0.29 5.31 17.74
N PHE A 121 -0.79 5.78 18.88
CA PHE A 121 -0.86 5.06 20.13
C PHE A 121 -2.29 5.17 20.72
N PRO A 122 -2.72 4.21 21.55
CA PRO A 122 -2.11 2.89 21.74
C PRO A 122 -2.05 2.10 20.41
N GLU A 123 -1.36 0.96 20.38
CA GLU A 123 -1.13 0.18 19.14
C GLU A 123 -2.41 -0.04 18.30
N SER A 124 -3.58 -0.14 18.93
CA SER A 124 -4.88 -0.26 18.25
C SER A 124 -5.26 0.94 17.36
N GLU A 125 -4.70 2.13 17.59
CA GLU A 125 -4.92 3.34 16.80
C GLU A 125 -3.94 3.47 15.62
N TYR A 126 -2.87 2.67 15.58
CA TYR A 126 -1.80 2.78 14.58
C TYR A 126 -2.36 2.83 13.15
N GLN A 127 -3.27 1.90 12.82
CA GLN A 127 -3.85 1.80 11.47
C GLN A 127 -4.78 2.96 11.12
N SER A 128 -5.57 3.41 12.10
CA SER A 128 -6.44 4.58 11.95
C SER A 128 -5.62 5.85 11.71
N GLY A 129 -4.52 6.02 12.46
CA GLY A 129 -3.60 7.13 12.27
C GLY A 129 -2.84 7.04 10.94
N LEU A 130 -2.36 5.85 10.55
CA LEU A 130 -1.71 5.64 9.25
C LEU A 130 -2.66 5.98 8.10
N LYS A 131 -3.94 5.61 8.18
CA LYS A 131 -4.99 6.01 7.21
C LYS A 131 -5.07 7.53 7.05
N LYS A 132 -5.06 8.24 8.17
CA LYS A 132 -5.12 9.72 8.19
C LYS A 132 -3.86 10.32 7.57
N ILE A 133 -2.67 9.77 7.87
CA ILE A 133 -1.41 10.21 7.25
C ILE A 133 -1.47 10.03 5.73
N LEU A 134 -1.81 8.83 5.25
CA LEU A 134 -1.91 8.53 3.80
C LEU A 134 -2.88 9.47 3.09
N LYS A 135 -4.03 9.75 3.70
CA LYS A 135 -5.02 10.69 3.15
C LYS A 135 -4.47 12.12 3.00
N VAL A 136 -3.63 12.56 3.94
CA VAL A 136 -3.04 13.91 3.91
C VAL A 136 -1.89 14.00 2.91
N VAL A 137 -0.99 13.01 2.89
CA VAL A 137 0.21 13.05 2.04
C VAL A 137 -0.05 12.66 0.59
N SER A 138 -1.28 12.23 0.28
CA SER A 138 -1.69 11.81 -1.06
C SER A 138 -3.15 12.16 -1.35
N PRO A 139 -3.48 13.47 -1.35
CA PRO A 139 -4.85 13.92 -1.48
C PRO A 139 -5.41 13.58 -2.86
N GLY A 140 -6.59 12.95 -2.89
CA GLY A 140 -7.30 12.62 -4.12
C GLY A 140 -6.78 11.38 -4.87
N THR A 141 -5.74 10.71 -4.36
CA THR A 141 -5.22 9.46 -4.92
C THR A 141 -5.62 8.28 -4.04
N PHE A 142 -6.09 7.20 -4.66
CA PHE A 142 -6.29 5.95 -3.94
C PHE A 142 -4.97 5.18 -3.91
N ILE A 143 -4.28 5.24 -2.77
CA ILE A 143 -2.99 4.57 -2.60
C ILE A 143 -3.16 3.21 -1.95
N ILE A 144 -2.54 2.22 -2.55
CA ILE A 144 -2.42 0.84 -2.06
C ILE A 144 -0.99 0.37 -2.18
N ARG A 145 -0.60 -0.53 -1.28
CA ARG A 145 0.75 -1.08 -1.20
C ARG A 145 1.07 -1.88 -2.46
N ASN A 146 2.24 -1.59 -3.01
CA ASN A 146 2.77 -2.26 -4.21
C ASN A 146 3.98 -3.15 -3.93
N GLU A 147 4.50 -3.17 -2.69
CA GLU A 147 5.60 -4.03 -2.26
C GLU A 147 5.11 -5.19 -1.38
N PRO A 148 5.54 -6.44 -1.62
CA PRO A 148 5.15 -7.59 -0.79
C PRO A 148 5.62 -7.47 0.66
N ARG A 149 4.85 -8.06 1.61
CA ARG A 149 5.28 -8.24 3.00
C ARG A 149 4.74 -9.53 3.61
N GLU A 150 5.27 -9.87 4.77
CA GLU A 150 4.67 -10.89 5.65
C GLU A 150 3.46 -10.27 6.36
N LEU A 151 2.35 -11.01 6.37
CA LEU A 151 1.06 -10.58 6.89
C LEU A 151 0.49 -11.64 7.84
N SER A 152 0.18 -11.21 9.06
CA SER A 152 -0.63 -11.97 10.00
C SER A 152 -2.11 -11.89 9.62
N THR A 153 -2.92 -12.75 10.21
CA THR A 153 -4.38 -12.65 10.14
C THR A 153 -4.91 -11.33 10.71
N ALA A 154 -4.25 -10.78 11.74
CA ALA A 154 -4.54 -9.47 12.30
C ALA A 154 -4.20 -8.34 11.32
N ASP A 155 -3.02 -8.38 10.69
CA ASP A 155 -2.63 -7.42 9.65
C ASP A 155 -3.65 -7.37 8.52
N VAL A 156 -4.15 -8.53 8.08
CA VAL A 156 -5.16 -8.58 7.01
C VAL A 156 -6.48 -7.97 7.47
N ALA A 157 -6.93 -8.25 8.69
CA ALA A 157 -8.16 -7.64 9.21
C ALA A 157 -8.05 -6.11 9.30
N GLU A 158 -6.87 -5.60 9.64
CA GLU A 158 -6.57 -4.17 9.69
C GLU A 158 -6.55 -3.54 8.29
N LEU A 159 -5.85 -4.17 7.34
CA LEU A 159 -5.77 -3.77 5.93
C LEU A 159 -7.16 -3.66 5.28
N LEU A 160 -8.03 -4.65 5.52
CA LEU A 160 -9.39 -4.63 4.96
C LEU A 160 -10.19 -3.42 5.47
N LYS A 161 -10.06 -3.09 6.76
CA LYS A 161 -10.71 -1.90 7.36
C LYS A 161 -10.07 -0.60 6.89
N LEU A 162 -8.75 -0.59 6.70
CA LEU A 162 -7.98 0.57 6.24
C LEU A 162 -8.53 1.07 4.90
N HIS A 163 -8.74 0.16 3.94
CA HIS A 163 -9.20 0.48 2.60
C HIS A 163 -10.71 0.30 2.37
N ASP A 164 -11.47 -0.12 3.39
CA ASP A 164 -12.89 -0.45 3.29
C ASP A 164 -13.17 -1.57 2.26
N PHE A 165 -12.24 -2.52 2.12
CA PHE A 165 -12.36 -3.65 1.21
C PHE A 165 -13.37 -4.66 1.74
N TYR A 166 -14.25 -5.11 0.83
CA TYR A 166 -15.17 -6.18 1.12
C TYR A 166 -14.40 -7.49 1.34
N ASP A 167 -14.72 -8.18 2.42
CA ASP A 167 -14.36 -9.58 2.64
C ASP A 167 -15.52 -10.22 3.40
N ARG A 168 -16.13 -11.26 2.85
CA ARG A 168 -17.31 -11.92 3.42
C ARG A 168 -17.13 -12.29 4.89
N ASP A 169 -15.93 -12.75 5.27
CA ASP A 169 -15.69 -13.34 6.58
C ASP A 169 -15.14 -12.31 7.57
N ARG A 170 -14.31 -11.35 7.11
CA ARG A 170 -13.54 -10.42 7.97
C ARG A 170 -14.03 -8.98 7.91
N ASN A 171 -14.63 -8.55 6.80
CA ASN A 171 -15.17 -7.20 6.62
C ASN A 171 -16.41 -7.19 5.71
N PRO A 172 -17.52 -7.83 6.13
CA PRO A 172 -18.69 -8.05 5.28
C PRO A 172 -19.43 -6.78 4.89
N MET A 173 -19.17 -5.66 5.57
CA MET A 173 -19.75 -4.34 5.28
C MET A 173 -18.81 -3.43 4.49
N GLY A 174 -17.63 -3.93 4.12
CA GLY A 174 -16.70 -3.20 3.25
C GLY A 174 -17.37 -2.85 1.93
N LYS A 175 -17.25 -1.61 1.50
CA LYS A 175 -17.90 -1.11 0.28
C LYS A 175 -17.10 -1.38 -0.98
N GLY A 176 -15.83 -1.79 -0.84
CA GLY A 176 -14.90 -1.90 -1.96
C GLY A 176 -14.53 -0.54 -2.52
N ILE A 177 -14.05 -0.53 -3.76
CA ILE A 177 -13.64 0.68 -4.47
C ILE A 177 -14.58 0.94 -5.63
N LYS A 178 -14.89 2.20 -5.90
CA LYS A 178 -15.49 2.61 -7.16
C LYS A 178 -14.41 2.76 -8.24
N HIS A 179 -14.30 1.74 -9.08
CA HIS A 179 -13.29 1.66 -10.13
C HIS A 179 -13.62 2.49 -11.37
N GLN A 180 -12.57 2.85 -12.11
CA GLN A 180 -12.65 3.47 -13.44
C GLN A 180 -11.84 2.62 -14.41
N TYR A 181 -12.44 1.53 -14.87
CA TYR A 181 -11.79 0.56 -15.75
C TYR A 181 -11.82 1.00 -17.22
N VAL A 182 -10.66 0.86 -17.88
CA VAL A 182 -10.47 1.05 -19.31
C VAL A 182 -9.82 -0.19 -19.89
N VAL A 183 -10.57 -0.94 -20.70
CA VAL A 183 -10.04 -2.09 -21.44
C VAL A 183 -9.25 -1.61 -22.65
N LYS A 184 -8.02 -2.10 -22.81
CA LYS A 184 -7.20 -1.83 -24.00
C LYS A 184 -6.64 -3.11 -24.60
N LYS A 185 -6.50 -3.11 -25.92
CA LYS A 185 -5.77 -4.12 -26.66
C LYS A 185 -4.43 -3.55 -27.11
N ILE A 186 -3.33 -4.12 -26.63
CA ILE A 186 -1.95 -3.68 -26.89
C ILE A 186 -1.19 -4.88 -27.44
N ASN A 187 -0.64 -4.80 -28.65
CA ASN A 187 0.10 -5.90 -29.30
C ASN A 187 -0.67 -7.24 -29.31
N ALA A 188 -1.98 -7.17 -29.56
CA ALA A 188 -2.94 -8.28 -29.52
C ALA A 188 -3.31 -8.82 -28.11
N ASP A 189 -2.62 -8.39 -27.07
CA ASP A 189 -2.94 -8.71 -25.67
C ASP A 189 -4.00 -7.76 -25.11
N THR A 190 -4.94 -8.29 -24.31
CA THR A 190 -5.95 -7.48 -23.62
C THR A 190 -5.53 -7.17 -22.19
N VAL A 191 -5.54 -5.90 -21.82
CA VAL A 191 -5.28 -5.40 -20.46
C VAL A 191 -6.46 -4.58 -19.96
N VAL A 192 -6.58 -4.50 -18.63
CA VAL A 192 -7.53 -3.63 -17.94
C VAL A 192 -6.71 -2.59 -17.18
N ILE A 193 -6.87 -1.33 -17.56
CA ILE A 193 -6.29 -0.19 -16.84
C ILE A 193 -7.33 0.28 -15.84
N ASP A 194 -6.95 0.42 -14.58
CA ASP A 194 -7.79 1.03 -13.57
C ASP A 194 -7.23 2.41 -13.22
N GLU A 195 -7.95 3.45 -13.63
CA GLU A 195 -7.56 4.84 -13.39
C GLU A 195 -7.75 5.24 -11.92
N THR A 196 -8.55 4.51 -11.14
CA THR A 196 -8.73 4.79 -9.72
C THR A 196 -7.51 4.36 -8.90
N THR A 197 -6.95 3.18 -9.17
CA THR A 197 -5.78 2.64 -8.46
C THR A 197 -4.45 2.88 -9.17
N GLU A 198 -4.48 3.44 -10.39
CA GLU A 198 -3.32 3.61 -11.27
C GLU A 198 -2.58 2.29 -11.59
N LEU A 199 -3.33 1.18 -11.60
CA LEU A 199 -2.81 -0.15 -11.90
C LEU A 199 -3.23 -0.60 -13.30
N MET A 200 -2.38 -1.42 -13.90
CA MET A 200 -2.69 -2.15 -15.12
C MET A 200 -2.66 -3.64 -14.83
N TRP A 201 -3.76 -4.30 -15.16
CA TRP A 201 -4.02 -5.70 -14.91
C TRP A 201 -4.08 -6.49 -16.21
N GLN A 202 -3.68 -7.76 -16.16
CA GLN A 202 -4.07 -8.70 -17.20
C GLN A 202 -5.57 -8.94 -17.17
N HIS A 203 -6.20 -8.93 -18.34
CA HIS A 203 -7.63 -9.25 -18.47
C HIS A 203 -7.97 -10.67 -18.02
N GLY A 204 -7.13 -11.68 -18.33
CA GLY A 204 -7.47 -13.09 -18.08
C GLY A 204 -6.34 -14.01 -17.59
N GLY A 205 -5.20 -13.47 -17.18
CA GLY A 205 -4.23 -14.22 -16.38
C GLY A 205 -3.74 -15.56 -16.94
N SER A 206 -3.42 -16.51 -16.06
CA SER A 206 -3.08 -17.89 -16.43
C SER A 206 -4.34 -18.68 -16.82
N SER A 207 -4.19 -19.57 -17.81
CA SER A 207 -5.29 -20.43 -18.28
C SER A 207 -5.54 -21.66 -17.39
N LYS A 208 -4.63 -21.94 -16.47
CA LYS A 208 -4.71 -23.04 -15.50
C LYS A 208 -4.24 -22.57 -14.13
N ALA A 209 -4.70 -23.26 -13.09
CA ALA A 209 -4.18 -23.12 -11.75
C ALA A 209 -2.72 -23.64 -11.70
N LEU A 210 -1.88 -22.94 -10.94
CA LEU A 210 -0.44 -23.18 -10.81
C LEU A 210 -0.08 -23.27 -9.32
N SER A 211 0.97 -24.04 -9.00
CA SER A 211 1.64 -23.91 -7.71
C SER A 211 2.20 -22.49 -7.56
N LEU A 212 2.50 -22.06 -6.33
CA LEU A 212 3.09 -20.72 -6.13
C LEU A 212 4.45 -20.57 -6.83
N GLU A 213 5.25 -21.63 -6.87
CA GLU A 213 6.54 -21.64 -7.58
C GLU A 213 6.33 -21.51 -9.09
N ASP A 214 5.41 -22.28 -9.67
CA ASP A 214 5.06 -22.19 -11.08
C ASP A 214 4.45 -20.84 -11.43
N ALA A 215 3.69 -20.22 -10.53
CA ALA A 215 3.14 -18.88 -10.70
C ALA A 215 4.26 -17.83 -10.82
N LYS A 216 5.30 -17.90 -9.97
CA LYS A 216 6.49 -17.04 -10.07
C LYS A 216 7.24 -17.26 -11.39
N ASN A 217 7.41 -18.52 -11.80
CA ASN A 217 8.02 -18.85 -13.09
C ASN A 217 7.19 -18.33 -14.27
N TRP A 218 5.87 -18.39 -14.16
CA TRP A 218 4.96 -17.89 -15.17
C TRP A 218 5.07 -16.36 -15.35
N ILE A 219 5.16 -15.60 -14.25
CA ILE A 219 5.44 -14.15 -14.30
C ILE A 219 6.78 -13.86 -15.00
N ASN A 220 7.83 -14.62 -14.70
CA ASN A 220 9.13 -14.46 -15.36
C ASN A 220 9.02 -14.70 -16.88
N ILE A 221 8.24 -15.69 -17.31
CA ILE A 221 7.98 -15.95 -18.73
C ILE A 221 7.16 -14.81 -19.36
N LEU A 222 6.15 -14.31 -18.65
CA LEU A 222 5.32 -13.17 -19.09
C LEU A 222 6.18 -11.93 -19.38
N ASN A 223 7.09 -11.61 -18.46
CA ASN A 223 8.01 -10.48 -18.60
C ASN A 223 9.02 -10.66 -19.74
N LYS A 224 9.55 -11.88 -19.92
CA LYS A 224 10.43 -12.20 -21.06
C LYS A 224 9.73 -12.04 -22.41
N LYS A 225 8.42 -12.27 -22.46
CA LYS A 225 7.60 -12.07 -23.67
C LYS A 225 7.22 -10.61 -23.91
N VAL A 226 7.50 -9.72 -22.95
CA VAL A 226 7.14 -8.29 -23.03
C VAL A 226 5.63 -8.14 -23.30
N PHE A 227 4.82 -8.88 -22.54
CA PHE A 227 3.36 -8.91 -22.68
C PHE A 227 2.76 -7.50 -22.64
N ALA A 228 1.91 -7.19 -23.60
CA ALA A 228 1.35 -5.85 -23.80
C ALA A 228 2.41 -4.72 -23.85
N GLY A 229 3.64 -5.02 -24.28
CA GLY A 229 4.74 -4.05 -24.36
C GLY A 229 5.47 -3.78 -23.02
N CYS A 230 5.19 -4.54 -21.96
CA CYS A 230 5.74 -4.33 -20.62
C CYS A 230 6.43 -5.58 -20.08
N SER A 231 7.44 -5.40 -19.22
CA SER A 231 8.30 -6.47 -18.67
C SER A 231 8.48 -6.39 -17.15
N ASP A 232 7.63 -5.64 -16.48
CA ASP A 232 7.58 -5.36 -15.04
C ASP A 232 6.29 -5.90 -14.39
N TRP A 233 5.65 -6.89 -15.02
CA TRP A 233 4.51 -7.60 -14.46
C TRP A 233 4.92 -8.39 -13.23
N ARG A 234 4.02 -8.46 -12.25
CA ARG A 234 4.23 -9.20 -11.00
C ARG A 234 2.94 -9.82 -10.49
N LEU A 235 3.07 -10.70 -9.50
CA LEU A 235 1.94 -11.07 -8.67
C LEU A 235 1.45 -9.83 -7.90
N PRO A 236 0.14 -9.66 -7.72
CA PRO A 236 -0.39 -8.56 -6.93
C PRO A 236 -0.06 -8.74 -5.46
N THR A 237 0.08 -7.64 -4.71
CA THR A 237 -0.05 -7.70 -3.25
C THR A 237 -1.49 -8.09 -2.90
N LEU A 238 -1.71 -8.49 -1.64
CA LEU A 238 -3.05 -8.77 -1.14
C LEU A 238 -3.94 -7.52 -1.23
N GLU A 239 -3.40 -6.32 -1.01
CA GLU A 239 -4.16 -5.07 -1.15
C GLU A 239 -4.62 -4.85 -2.59
N GLU A 240 -3.72 -5.02 -3.55
CA GLU A 240 -4.06 -4.90 -4.97
C GLU A 240 -5.08 -5.97 -5.38
N ALA A 241 -4.92 -7.21 -4.96
CA ALA A 241 -5.86 -8.28 -5.29
C ALA A 241 -7.25 -8.06 -4.64
N MET A 242 -7.28 -7.63 -3.37
CA MET A 242 -8.51 -7.30 -2.66
C MET A 242 -9.18 -6.04 -3.20
N SER A 243 -8.43 -5.12 -3.81
CA SER A 243 -8.98 -3.94 -4.47
C SER A 243 -9.97 -4.32 -5.58
N LEU A 244 -9.81 -5.48 -6.22
CA LEU A 244 -10.70 -6.01 -7.25
C LEU A 244 -11.97 -6.69 -6.69
N MET A 245 -12.04 -6.92 -5.37
CA MET A 245 -13.16 -7.58 -4.73
C MET A 245 -14.37 -6.66 -4.67
N GLU A 246 -15.49 -7.14 -5.19
CA GLU A 246 -16.76 -6.44 -5.19
C GLU A 246 -17.64 -6.91 -4.02
N PRO A 247 -18.45 -6.04 -3.39
CA PRO A 247 -19.35 -6.44 -2.30
C PRO A 247 -20.53 -7.30 -2.77
N GLU A 248 -20.83 -7.30 -4.07
CA GLU A 248 -21.90 -8.07 -4.68
C GLU A 248 -21.40 -8.87 -5.89
N LYS A 249 -21.94 -10.07 -6.07
CA LYS A 249 -21.68 -10.89 -7.24
C LYS A 249 -22.21 -10.21 -8.50
N LYS A 250 -21.39 -10.13 -9.56
CA LYS A 250 -21.82 -9.57 -10.85
C LYS A 250 -22.64 -10.60 -11.61
N LYS A 251 -23.83 -10.21 -12.05
CA LYS A 251 -24.84 -11.12 -12.64
C LYS A 251 -24.35 -11.82 -13.91
N ASP A 252 -23.45 -11.17 -14.63
CA ASP A 252 -22.83 -11.61 -15.86
C ASP A 252 -21.50 -12.35 -15.63
N ALA A 253 -21.00 -12.45 -14.39
CA ALA A 253 -19.73 -13.10 -14.05
C ALA A 253 -19.85 -14.60 -13.72
N LEU A 254 -20.63 -15.37 -14.48
CA LEU A 254 -20.82 -16.80 -14.26
C LEU A 254 -19.50 -17.58 -14.45
N HIS A 255 -19.10 -18.33 -13.43
CA HIS A 255 -17.88 -19.13 -13.35
C HIS A 255 -18.20 -20.55 -12.90
N THR A 256 -17.56 -21.54 -13.51
CA THR A 256 -17.57 -22.92 -13.05
C THR A 256 -16.20 -23.25 -12.44
N ASP A 257 -16.18 -23.50 -11.14
CA ASP A 257 -14.96 -23.87 -10.43
C ASP A 257 -14.60 -25.32 -10.76
N PRO A 258 -13.45 -25.57 -11.42
CA PRO A 258 -13.07 -26.92 -11.84
C PRO A 258 -12.67 -27.83 -10.68
N MET A 259 -12.36 -27.26 -9.51
CA MET A 259 -11.91 -28.00 -8.34
C MET A 259 -13.05 -28.27 -7.36
N LEU A 260 -14.01 -27.34 -7.26
CA LEU A 260 -15.18 -27.46 -6.39
C LEU A 260 -16.43 -28.00 -7.09
N TYR A 261 -16.42 -28.11 -8.43
CA TYR A 261 -17.57 -28.56 -9.24
C TYR A 261 -18.85 -27.75 -8.98
N ILE A 262 -18.70 -26.46 -8.71
CA ILE A 262 -19.81 -25.51 -8.49
C ILE A 262 -19.83 -24.46 -9.61
N THR A 263 -21.03 -23.99 -9.95
CA THR A 263 -21.22 -22.86 -10.87
C THR A 263 -21.86 -21.70 -10.13
N GLN A 264 -21.22 -20.53 -10.18
CA GLN A 264 -21.67 -19.35 -9.46
C GLN A 264 -21.16 -18.07 -10.12
N ASN A 265 -21.82 -16.95 -9.83
CA ASN A 265 -21.29 -15.63 -10.18
C ASN A 265 -20.12 -15.25 -9.25
N LEU A 266 -19.21 -14.43 -9.76
CA LEU A 266 -18.03 -13.94 -9.04
C LEU A 266 -18.24 -12.53 -8.46
N PHE A 267 -17.54 -12.25 -7.35
CA PHE A 267 -17.37 -10.96 -6.70
C PHE A 267 -16.22 -10.16 -7.34
N ILE A 268 -16.22 -10.04 -8.66
CA ILE A 268 -15.27 -9.23 -9.44
C ILE A 268 -16.02 -8.62 -10.63
N ASP A 269 -15.62 -7.43 -11.04
CA ASP A 269 -16.20 -6.76 -12.20
C ASP A 269 -16.09 -7.61 -13.48
N SER A 270 -17.13 -7.56 -14.32
CA SER A 270 -17.23 -8.39 -15.53
C SER A 270 -16.31 -7.97 -16.67
N VAL A 271 -15.61 -6.84 -16.50
CA VAL A 271 -14.47 -6.45 -17.33
C VAL A 271 -13.32 -7.47 -17.30
N PHE A 272 -13.23 -8.30 -16.26
CA PHE A 272 -12.21 -9.33 -16.13
C PHE A 272 -12.71 -10.70 -16.63
N ASP A 273 -11.77 -11.50 -17.14
CA ASP A 273 -12.04 -12.89 -17.47
C ASP A 273 -12.44 -13.67 -16.21
N LYS A 274 -13.46 -14.51 -16.36
CA LYS A 274 -14.13 -15.24 -15.27
C LYS A 274 -13.42 -16.54 -14.92
N ALA A 275 -12.43 -17.00 -15.70
CA ALA A 275 -11.76 -18.27 -15.43
C ALA A 275 -10.95 -18.24 -14.12
N GLN A 276 -10.44 -17.08 -13.70
CA GLN A 276 -9.64 -16.94 -12.48
C GLN A 276 -10.53 -16.71 -11.25
N GLY A 277 -11.19 -17.77 -10.76
CA GLY A 277 -12.01 -17.71 -9.54
C GLY A 277 -11.19 -17.52 -8.25
N TRP A 278 -9.91 -17.91 -8.26
CA TRP A 278 -8.95 -17.72 -7.17
C TRP A 278 -7.60 -17.31 -7.72
N ILE A 279 -6.99 -16.27 -7.15
CA ILE A 279 -5.65 -15.79 -7.57
C ILE A 279 -4.64 -15.80 -6.43
N TRP A 280 -3.39 -16.12 -6.77
CA TRP A 280 -2.24 -15.92 -5.88
C TRP A 280 -1.94 -14.44 -5.66
N THR A 281 -1.48 -14.11 -4.46
CA THR A 281 -0.83 -12.84 -4.16
C THR A 281 0.66 -13.06 -3.85
N SER A 282 1.42 -11.97 -3.76
CA SER A 282 2.84 -11.99 -3.41
C SER A 282 3.09 -12.01 -1.90
N ASP A 283 2.06 -11.79 -1.07
CA ASP A 283 2.21 -11.68 0.38
C ASP A 283 2.23 -13.04 1.07
N ILE A 284 3.13 -13.17 2.04
CA ILE A 284 3.36 -14.41 2.77
C ILE A 284 2.68 -14.34 4.14
N VAL A 285 2.23 -15.48 4.64
CA VAL A 285 1.58 -15.57 5.95
C VAL A 285 2.63 -15.68 7.05
N SER A 286 2.55 -14.83 8.08
CA SER A 286 3.47 -14.85 9.22
C SER A 286 3.02 -15.75 10.37
N ASP A 287 1.71 -16.00 10.53
CA ASP A 287 1.15 -16.69 11.71
C ASP A 287 1.34 -18.22 11.68
N LEU A 288 1.91 -18.76 10.61
CA LEU A 288 2.07 -20.19 10.43
C LEU A 288 3.41 -20.66 10.98
N MET A 289 3.40 -21.23 12.19
CA MET A 289 4.61 -21.66 12.92
C MET A 289 5.52 -22.68 12.21
N LYS A 290 5.11 -23.28 11.09
CA LYS A 290 5.86 -24.38 10.44
C LYS A 290 5.89 -24.38 8.91
N VAL A 291 5.08 -23.55 8.24
CA VAL A 291 5.03 -23.51 6.78
C VAL A 291 4.71 -22.09 6.31
N SER A 292 5.59 -21.49 5.51
CA SER A 292 5.28 -20.25 4.80
C SER A 292 4.13 -20.50 3.83
N GLY A 293 2.97 -19.91 4.07
CA GLY A 293 1.83 -19.85 3.13
C GLY A 293 1.86 -18.55 2.33
N ALA A 294 1.15 -18.49 1.21
CA ALA A 294 0.86 -17.22 0.53
C ALA A 294 -0.62 -16.88 0.65
N TRP A 295 -0.93 -15.59 0.74
CA TRP A 295 -2.31 -15.13 0.67
C TRP A 295 -2.88 -15.33 -0.75
N VAL A 296 -4.17 -15.56 -0.80
CA VAL A 296 -4.96 -15.78 -2.02
C VAL A 296 -6.26 -15.02 -1.91
N VAL A 297 -6.80 -14.60 -3.05
CA VAL A 297 -8.11 -13.93 -3.13
C VAL A 297 -9.07 -14.80 -3.94
N GLY A 298 -10.20 -15.13 -3.34
CA GLY A 298 -11.26 -15.96 -3.93
C GLY A 298 -12.48 -15.14 -4.32
N PHE A 299 -12.62 -14.83 -5.60
CA PHE A 299 -13.77 -14.09 -6.12
C PHE A 299 -15.06 -14.93 -6.16
N GLY A 300 -14.96 -16.25 -6.09
CA GLY A 300 -16.15 -17.10 -6.05
C GLY A 300 -16.92 -17.00 -4.73
N ASP A 301 -16.16 -16.93 -3.64
CA ASP A 301 -16.69 -16.99 -2.28
C ASP A 301 -16.61 -15.64 -1.54
N GLY A 302 -15.87 -14.67 -2.11
CA GLY A 302 -15.87 -13.27 -1.68
C GLY A 302 -14.92 -13.00 -0.53
N CYS A 303 -13.84 -13.77 -0.39
CA CYS A 303 -12.90 -13.61 0.72
C CYS A 303 -11.43 -13.83 0.32
N CYS A 304 -10.53 -13.35 1.17
CA CYS A 304 -9.14 -13.74 1.16
C CYS A 304 -8.86 -14.90 2.12
N ARG A 305 -7.96 -15.80 1.71
CA ARG A 305 -7.48 -16.92 2.52
C ARG A 305 -5.98 -17.06 2.36
N TYR A 306 -5.39 -18.00 3.07
CA TYR A 306 -4.03 -18.42 2.77
C TYR A 306 -4.01 -19.81 2.16
N GLY A 307 -3.22 -19.95 1.10
CA GLY A 307 -2.92 -21.22 0.46
C GLY A 307 -1.59 -21.76 0.94
N HIS A 308 -1.54 -23.07 1.20
CA HIS A 308 -0.27 -23.76 1.44
C HIS A 308 0.46 -23.92 0.08
N PRO A 309 1.72 -23.47 -0.10
CA PRO A 309 2.32 -23.30 -1.42
C PRO A 309 2.52 -24.61 -2.18
N THR A 310 2.65 -25.71 -1.44
CA THR A 310 2.86 -27.05 -1.99
C THR A 310 1.59 -27.90 -2.07
N ALA A 311 0.47 -27.46 -1.50
CA ALA A 311 -0.75 -28.27 -1.41
C ALA A 311 -1.90 -27.75 -2.29
N LEU A 312 -1.84 -26.49 -2.72
CA LEU A 312 -2.89 -25.86 -3.51
C LEU A 312 -2.32 -25.22 -4.77
N SER A 313 -3.14 -25.18 -5.81
CA SER A 313 -2.87 -24.45 -7.05
C SER A 313 -3.95 -23.40 -7.25
N HIS A 314 -3.54 -22.18 -7.55
CA HIS A 314 -4.43 -21.06 -7.86
C HIS A 314 -3.98 -20.37 -9.15
N TYR A 315 -4.85 -19.56 -9.72
CA TYR A 315 -4.53 -18.85 -10.96
C TYR A 315 -3.60 -17.67 -10.69
N VAL A 316 -3.01 -17.16 -11.78
CA VAL A 316 -2.28 -15.90 -11.77
C VAL A 316 -3.11 -14.86 -12.50
N ARG A 317 -3.21 -13.66 -11.93
CA ARG A 317 -3.63 -12.45 -12.66
C ARG A 317 -2.56 -11.40 -12.39
N ALA A 318 -1.68 -11.16 -13.36
CA ALA A 318 -0.56 -10.26 -13.14
C ALA A 318 -1.02 -8.80 -13.13
N VAL A 319 -0.30 -8.00 -12.36
CA VAL A 319 -0.48 -6.55 -12.23
C VAL A 319 0.85 -5.83 -12.44
N ARG A 320 0.77 -4.57 -12.83
CA ARG A 320 1.88 -3.61 -12.83
C ARG A 320 1.35 -2.22 -12.49
N SER A 321 2.21 -1.36 -11.95
CA SER A 321 1.86 0.05 -11.74
C SER A 321 2.08 0.83 -13.04
N ILE A 322 1.18 1.75 -13.37
CA ILE A 322 1.28 2.55 -14.60
C ILE A 322 2.42 3.58 -14.48
N ASN A 323 2.65 4.08 -13.27
CA ASN A 323 3.64 5.11 -12.94
C ASN A 323 4.98 4.54 -12.45
N SER A 324 5.30 3.27 -12.72
CA SER A 324 6.63 2.73 -12.47
C SER A 324 7.61 3.33 -13.46
N THR A 325 8.32 4.39 -13.06
CA THR A 325 9.51 4.87 -13.77
C THR A 325 10.53 3.74 -13.90
N LYS A 326 11.03 3.57 -15.12
CA LYS A 326 12.13 2.65 -15.47
C LYS A 326 13.41 2.97 -14.72
#